data_AF-A0A9X0F6K7-F1
#
_entry.id   AF-A0A9X0F6K7-F1
#
_cell.length_a   1.000
_cell.length_b   1.000
_cell.length_c   1.000
_cell.angle_alpha   90.00
_cell.angle_beta   90.00
_cell.angle_gamma   90.00
#
_symmetry.space_group_name_H-M   'P 1'
#
loop_
_entity.id
_entity.type
_entity.pdbx_description
1 polymer ?
#
loop_
_entity_poly.entity_id
_entity_poly.type
_entity_poly.pdbx_seq_one_letter_code
_entity_poly.pdbx_strand_id
1 'polypeptide(L)' 'MDAWKTLELMNEYGKCNKCGNEIIGDGEGILEVEDGRFKRTCKCGWNVEIEEK' A
#
# COMPACT_ATOMS: atom_id res chain seq x y z
N MET A 1 13.50 2.66 3.68
CA MET A 1 13.05 1.52 2.86
C MET A 1 13.74 1.55 1.51
N ASP A 2 14.36 0.44 1.11
CA ASP A 2 14.96 0.31 -0.20
C ASP A 2 13.94 -0.13 -1.28
N ALA A 3 14.39 -0.16 -2.53
CA ALA A 3 13.55 -0.54 -3.67
C ALA A 3 13.07 -2.00 -3.59
N TRP A 4 13.87 -2.91 -3.05
CA TRP A 4 13.50 -4.33 -2.95
C TRP A 4 12.37 -4.52 -1.96
N LYS A 5 12.49 -3.90 -0.78
CA LYS A 5 11.44 -3.95 0.23
C LYS A 5 10.14 -3.32 -0.25
N THR A 6 10.23 -2.20 -0.97
CA THR A 6 9.05 -1.57 -1.58
C THR A 6 8.34 -2.53 -2.54
N LEU A 7 9.08 -3.27 -3.36
CA LEU A 7 8.52 -4.25 -4.29
C LEU A 7 7.85 -5.43 -3.56
N GLU A 8 8.45 -5.93 -2.48
CA GLU A 8 7.84 -6.96 -1.63
C GLU A 8 6.49 -6.50 -1.07
N LEU A 9 6.44 -5.29 -0.53
CA LEU A 9 5.22 -4.71 0.03
C LEU A 9 4.17 -4.42 -1.04
N MET A 10 4.58 -3.98 -2.24
CA MET A 10 3.67 -3.84 -3.38
C MET A 10 3.08 -5.18 -3.81
N ASN A 11 3.85 -6.26 -3.77
CA ASN A 11 3.35 -7.60 -4.10
C ASN A 11 2.38 -8.12 -3.03
N GLU A 12 2.66 -7.88 -1.74
CA GLU A 12 1.81 -8.31 -0.63
C GLU A 12 0.52 -7.48 -0.50
N TYR A 13 0.63 -6.16 -0.68
CA TYR A 13 -0.44 -5.19 -0.39
C TYR A 13 -0.99 -4.48 -1.63
N GLY A 14 -0.55 -4.86 -2.83
CA GLY A 14 -1.07 -4.35 -4.10
C GLY A 14 -2.56 -4.64 -4.24
N LYS A 15 -3.00 -5.79 -3.73
CA LYS A 15 -4.40 -6.18 -3.60
C LYS A 15 -4.90 -5.93 -2.18
N CYS A 16 -6.07 -5.32 -2.07
CA CYS A 16 -6.70 -5.11 -0.78
C CYS A 16 -7.08 -6.44 -0.13
N ASN A 17 -6.56 -6.71 1.08
CA ASN A 17 -6.84 -7.94 1.83
C ASN A 17 -8.30 -8.07 2.29
N LYS A 18 -9.11 -7.02 2.18
CA LYS A 18 -10.52 -7.02 2.59
C LYS A 18 -11.49 -7.24 1.43
N CYS A 19 -11.34 -6.50 0.32
CA CYS A 19 -12.28 -6.56 -0.81
C CYS A 19 -11.65 -7.01 -2.13
N GLY A 20 -10.34 -7.26 -2.15
CA GLY A 20 -9.62 -7.69 -3.35
C GLY A 20 -9.39 -6.59 -4.39
N ASN A 21 -9.66 -5.32 -4.08
CA ASN A 21 -9.42 -4.22 -5.00
C ASN A 21 -7.92 -3.97 -5.21
N GLU A 22 -7.51 -3.84 -6.46
CA GLU A 22 -6.11 -3.61 -6.88
C GLU A 22 -5.91 -2.18 -7.43
N ILE A 23 -7.01 -1.44 -7.65
CA ILE A 23 -6.94 -0.08 -8.20
C ILE A 23 -6.47 0.90 -7.12
N ILE A 24 -5.65 1.87 -7.54
CA ILE A 24 -5.08 2.94 -6.71
C ILE A 24 -5.38 4.26 -7.42
N GLY A 25 -5.74 5.31 -6.67
CA GLY A 25 -6.17 6.59 -7.23
C GLY A 25 -7.67 6.65 -7.46
N ASP A 26 -8.16 7.77 -8.00
CA ASP A 26 -9.56 7.99 -8.40
C ASP A 26 -10.62 7.59 -7.35
N GLY A 27 -10.29 7.78 -6.06
CA GLY A 27 -11.17 7.42 -4.94
C GLY A 27 -11.17 5.94 -4.54
N GLU A 28 -10.39 5.09 -5.21
CA GLU A 28 -10.27 3.65 -4.93
C GLU A 28 -9.33 3.33 -3.76
N GLY A 29 -8.45 4.27 -3.43
CA GLY A 29 -7.45 4.15 -2.38
C GLY A 29 -6.18 4.91 -2.74
N ILE A 30 -5.20 4.89 -1.83
CA ILE A 30 -3.94 5.61 -1.96
C ILE A 30 -2.79 4.61 -1.80
N LEU A 31 -1.67 4.88 -2.47
CA LEU A 31 -0.37 4.28 -2.20
C LEU A 31 0.63 5.43 -2.06
N GLU A 32 1.32 5.47 -0.94
CA GLU A 32 2.35 6.47 -0.62
C GLU A 32 3.61 5.72 -0.19
N VAL A 33 4.74 6.04 -0.82
CA VAL A 33 6.05 5.48 -0.51
C VAL A 33 7.04 6.63 -0.44
N GLU A 34 7.34 7.09 0.77
CA GLU A 34 8.21 8.24 1.04
C GLU A 34 9.01 8.02 2.32
N ASP A 35 10.27 8.45 2.37
CA ASP A 35 11.11 8.48 3.58
C ASP A 35 11.13 7.19 4.43
N GLY A 36 11.06 6.02 3.78
CA GLY A 36 11.05 4.72 4.46
C GLY A 36 9.70 4.28 5.02
N ARG A 37 8.63 5.03 4.70
CA ARG A 37 7.25 4.70 4.95
C ARG A 37 6.59 4.13 3.71
N PHE A 38 5.85 3.05 3.90
CA PHE A 38 4.92 2.50 2.92
C PHE A 38 3.52 2.58 3.50
N LYS A 39 2.60 3.22 2.78
CA LYS A 39 1.20 3.32 3.18
C LYS A 39 0.29 2.96 2.02
N ARG A 40 -0.64 2.05 2.29
CA ARG A 40 -1.68 1.66 1.33
C ARG A 40 -3.05 1.79 1.98
N THR A 41 -4.00 2.41 1.28
CA THR A 41 -5.40 2.51 1.71
C THR A 41 -6.34 1.99 0.62
N CYS A 42 -7.56 1.62 0.98
CA CYS A 42 -8.60 1.20 0.05
C CYS A 42 -9.95 1.80 0.42
N LYS A 43 -10.79 2.09 -0.59
CA LYS A 43 -12.15 2.63 -0.42
C LYS A 43 -13.06 1.81 0.51
N CYS A 44 -12.77 0.51 0.69
CA CYS A 44 -13.54 -0.35 1.59
C CYS A 44 -13.19 -0.17 3.09
N GLY A 45 -12.29 0.78 3.40
CA GLY A 45 -11.83 1.12 4.74
C GLY A 45 -10.58 0.36 5.20
N TRP A 46 -10.04 -0.56 4.39
CA TRP A 46 -8.78 -1.23 4.71
C TRP A 46 -7.58 -0.29 4.52
N ASN A 47 -6.60 -0.39 5.41
CA ASN A 47 -5.34 0.33 5.31
C ASN A 47 -4.20 -0.45 5.97
N VAL A 48 -2.98 -0.22 5.51
CA VAL A 48 -1.73 -0.71 6.11
C VAL A 48 -0.69 0.41 6.02
N GLU A 49 0.13 0.52 7.07
CA GLU A 49 1.20 1.50 7.18
C GLU A 49 2.41 0.81 7.81
N ILE A 50 3.55 0.88 7.15
CA ILE A 50 4.80 0.24 7.54
C ILE A 50 5.90 1.31 7.50
N GLU A 51 6.66 1.41 8.57
CA GLU A 51 7.77 2.34 8.70
C GLU A 51 9.06 1.55 8.99
N GLU A 52 10.11 1.83 8.23
CA GLU A 52 11.46 1.33 8.49
C GLU A 52 12.36 2.45 9.00
N LYS A 53 13.08 2.18 10.09
CA LYS A 53 14.07 3.09 10.68
C LYS A 53 15.44 2.93 10.05
#